data_AF-A0A1U6IUI0-F1
#
_entry.id   AF-A0A1U6IUI0-F1
#
_cell.length_a   1.000
_cell.length_b   1.000
_cell.length_c   1.000
_cell.angle_alpha   90.00
_cell.angle_beta   90.00
_cell.angle_gamma   90.00
#
_symmetry.space_group_name_H-M   'P 1'
#
loop_
_entity.id
_entity.type
_entity.pdbx_description
1 polymer ?
#
loop_
_entity_poly.entity_id
_entity_poly.type
_entity_poly.pdbx_seq_one_letter_code
_entity_poly.pdbx_strand_id
1 'polypeptide(L)'
;MLIGDAAHSATPHLGQGAAMAIEDAVVLADELAHHDVDAALDVFMKRRFERAKLVGTSSILLGEWDIHPETAGDPIALTDEIRKKLAEPV
;
A
#
# COMPACT_ATOMS: atom_id res chain seq x y z
N MET A 1 -9.65 -4.21 -13.43
CA MET A 1 -8.97 -4.23 -12.11
C MET A 1 -7.47 -4.25 -12.35
N LEU A 2 -6.67 -3.57 -11.52
CA LEU A 2 -5.20 -3.54 -11.61
C LEU A 2 -4.62 -4.09 -10.29
N ILE A 3 -3.46 -4.75 -10.34
CA ILE A 3 -2.71 -5.27 -9.19
C ILE A 3 -1.22 -4.91 -9.32
N GLY A 4 -0.47 -4.95 -8.21
CA GLY A 4 0.97 -4.69 -8.23
C GLY A 4 1.33 -3.24 -8.61
N ASP A 5 2.48 -3.04 -9.24
CA ASP A 5 2.95 -1.71 -9.68
C ASP A 5 1.95 -0.99 -10.61
N ALA A 6 1.08 -1.72 -11.30
CA ALA A 6 0.01 -1.12 -12.10
C ALA A 6 -1.13 -0.51 -11.25
N ALA A 7 -1.25 -0.91 -9.99
CA ALA A 7 -2.23 -0.40 -9.02
C ALA A 7 -1.64 0.55 -7.98
N HIS A 8 -0.35 0.42 -7.67
CA HIS A 8 0.27 1.15 -6.55
C HIS A 8 1.77 1.41 -6.73
N SER A 9 2.17 1.93 -7.89
CA SER A 9 3.52 2.46 -8.09
C SER A 9 3.81 3.57 -7.08
N ALA A 10 4.40 3.18 -5.96
CA ALA A 10 4.83 4.04 -4.87
C ALA A 10 6.30 4.35 -5.09
N THR A 11 6.72 5.58 -4.80
CA THR A 11 8.15 5.93 -4.81
C THR A 11 8.90 5.04 -3.79
N PRO A 12 10.17 4.68 -4.03
CA PRO A 12 10.85 3.62 -3.28
C PRO A 12 11.11 3.93 -1.79
N HIS A 13 10.79 5.15 -1.31
CA HIS A 13 11.15 5.68 0.00
C HIS A 13 10.69 4.79 1.18
N LEU A 14 9.56 4.08 1.07
CA LEU A 14 9.09 3.16 2.11
C LEU A 14 9.58 1.71 1.94
N GLY A 15 10.14 1.36 0.78
CA GLY A 15 10.59 -0.01 0.47
C GLY A 15 9.48 -1.08 0.50
N GLN A 16 8.21 -0.69 0.39
CA GLN A 16 7.07 -1.58 0.62
C GLN A 16 6.54 -2.29 -0.64
N GLY A 17 7.10 -2.06 -1.83
CA GLY A 17 6.56 -2.63 -3.07
C GLY A 17 6.42 -4.16 -3.03
N ALA A 18 7.47 -4.87 -2.59
CA ALA A 18 7.43 -6.33 -2.47
C ALA A 18 6.47 -6.83 -1.38
N ALA A 19 6.42 -6.14 -0.23
CA ALA A 19 5.52 -6.48 0.86
C ALA A 19 4.05 -6.32 0.45
N MET A 20 3.73 -5.23 -0.24
CA MET A 20 2.40 -4.95 -0.80
C MET A 20 1.98 -6.01 -1.82
N ALA A 21 2.89 -6.44 -2.69
CA ALA A 21 2.61 -7.49 -3.68
C ALA A 21 2.33 -8.86 -3.03
N ILE A 22 3.06 -9.22 -1.96
CA ILE A 22 2.82 -10.45 -1.21
C ILE A 22 1.46 -10.39 -0.50
N GLU A 23 1.17 -9.27 0.15
CA GLU A 23 -0.11 -9.05 0.83
C GLU A 23 -1.29 -9.11 -0.16
N ASP A 24 -1.15 -8.51 -1.35
CA ASP A 24 -2.13 -8.61 -2.43
C ASP A 24 -2.36 -10.06 -2.87
N ALA A 25 -1.29 -10.84 -3.05
CA ALA A 25 -1.40 -12.23 -3.47
C ALA A 25 -2.15 -13.08 -2.44
N VAL A 26 -1.90 -12.88 -1.14
CA VAL A 26 -2.58 -13.59 -0.06
C VAL A 26 -4.06 -13.22 -0.01
N VAL A 27 -4.39 -11.92 -0.03
CA VAL A 27 -5.80 -11.47 0.02
C VAL A 27 -6.54 -11.91 -1.24
N LEU A 28 -5.95 -11.79 -2.42
CA LEU A 28 -6.60 -12.24 -3.65
C LEU A 28 -6.85 -13.75 -3.65
N ALA A 29 -5.90 -14.56 -3.18
CA ALA A 29 -6.08 -16.00 -3.06
C ALA A 29 -7.21 -16.37 -2.07
N ASP A 30 -7.30 -15.64 -0.96
CA ASP A 30 -8.38 -15.80 0.02
C ASP A 30 -9.75 -15.46 -0.57
N GLU A 31 -9.87 -14.33 -1.28
CA GLU A 31 -11.14 -13.95 -1.92
C GLU A 31 -11.56 -14.94 -3.03
N LEU A 32 -10.61 -15.39 -3.84
CA LEU A 32 -10.87 -16.39 -4.90
C LEU A 32 -11.27 -17.77 -4.35
N ALA A 33 -10.96 -18.07 -3.08
CA ALA A 33 -11.40 -19.32 -2.45
C ALA A 33 -12.87 -19.27 -2.01
N HIS A 34 -13.43 -18.07 -1.82
CA HIS A 34 -14.77 -17.87 -1.24
C HIS A 34 -15.79 -17.27 -2.23
N HIS A 35 -15.33 -16.72 -3.35
CA HIS A 35 -16.15 -16.00 -4.32
C HIS A 35 -15.88 -16.45 -5.76
N ASP A 36 -16.82 -16.15 -6.67
CA ASP A 36 -16.51 -16.21 -8.11
C ASP A 36 -15.50 -15.11 -8.48
N VAL A 37 -14.91 -15.21 -9.67
CA VAL A 37 -13.82 -14.32 -10.08
C VAL A 37 -14.24 -12.84 -10.00
N ASP A 38 -15.38 -12.48 -10.56
CA ASP A 38 -15.79 -11.07 -10.61
C ASP A 38 -16.07 -10.51 -9.21
N ALA A 39 -16.76 -11.27 -8.35
CA ALA A 39 -17.01 -10.87 -6.96
C ALA A 39 -15.73 -10.84 -6.12
N ALA A 40 -14.82 -11.79 -6.30
CA ALA A 40 -13.53 -11.84 -5.60
C ALA A 40 -12.69 -10.61 -5.90
N LEU A 41 -12.64 -10.20 -7.17
CA LEU A 41 -11.92 -9.00 -7.61
C LEU A 41 -12.49 -7.73 -6.96
N ASP A 42 -13.81 -7.59 -6.88
CA ASP A 42 -14.46 -6.44 -6.23
C ASP A 42 -14.21 -6.38 -4.72
N VAL A 43 -14.27 -7.52 -4.02
CA VAL A 43 -14.02 -7.59 -2.57
C VAL A 43 -12.54 -7.36 -2.27
N PHE A 44 -11.65 -7.96 -3.06
CA PHE A 44 -10.20 -7.73 -2.99
C PHE A 44 -9.89 -6.24 -3.09
N MET A 45 -10.42 -5.54 -4.10
CA MET A 45 -10.18 -4.11 -4.27
C MET A 45 -10.64 -3.31 -3.05
N LYS A 46 -11.82 -3.61 -2.50
CA LYS A 46 -12.35 -2.92 -1.32
C LYS A 46 -11.46 -3.10 -0.09
N ARG A 47 -10.93 -4.31 0.14
CA ARG A 47 -10.01 -4.60 1.26
C ARG A 47 -8.65 -3.93 1.08
N ARG A 48 -8.13 -3.88 -0.14
CA ARG A 48 -6.76 -3.42 -0.43
C ARG A 48 -6.62 -1.92 -0.67
N PHE A 49 -7.68 -1.25 -1.08
CA PHE A 49 -7.61 0.14 -1.55
C PHE A 49 -7.02 1.10 -0.51
N GLU A 50 -7.55 1.12 0.72
CA GLU A 50 -7.06 2.04 1.75
C GLU A 50 -5.62 1.73 2.17
N ARG A 51 -5.21 0.45 2.14
CA ARG A 51 -3.82 0.06 2.39
C ARG A 51 -2.89 0.60 1.32
N ALA A 52 -3.20 0.33 0.05
CA ALA A 52 -2.40 0.76 -1.08
C ALA A 52 -2.31 2.29 -1.16
N LYS A 53 -3.42 2.98 -0.89
CA LYS A 53 -3.48 4.43 -0.82
C LYS A 53 -2.61 5.01 0.28
N LEU A 54 -2.60 4.43 1.49
CA LEU A 54 -1.73 4.87 2.58
C LEU A 54 -0.26 4.82 2.15
N VAL A 55 0.21 3.66 1.66
CA VAL A 55 1.61 3.49 1.23
C VAL A 55 1.96 4.44 0.08
N GLY A 56 1.09 4.58 -0.92
CA GLY A 56 1.31 5.46 -2.06
C GLY A 56 1.41 6.93 -1.66
N THR A 57 0.41 7.43 -0.94
CA THR A 57 0.36 8.85 -0.51
C THR A 57 1.51 9.20 0.44
N SER A 58 1.86 8.32 1.37
CA SER A 58 3.00 8.53 2.26
C SER A 58 4.34 8.50 1.52
N SER A 59 4.50 7.63 0.53
CA SER A 59 5.73 7.58 -0.27
C SER A 59 5.91 8.87 -1.10
N ILE A 60 4.82 9.41 -1.64
CA ILE A 60 4.83 10.71 -2.33
C ILE A 60 5.23 11.82 -1.36
N LEU A 61 4.62 11.87 -0.15
CA LEU A 61 4.94 12.89 0.85
C LEU A 61 6.41 12.87 1.27
N LEU A 62 6.98 11.67 1.50
CA LEU A 62 8.41 11.53 1.80
C LEU A 62 9.28 12.03 0.64
N GLY A 63 8.91 11.72 -0.60
CA GLY A 63 9.62 12.23 -1.79
C GLY A 63 9.56 13.76 -1.91
N GLU A 64 8.40 14.37 -1.63
CA GLU A 64 8.26 15.83 -1.61
C GLU A 64 9.14 16.47 -0.52
N TRP A 65 9.23 15.86 0.66
CA TRP A 65 10.12 16.34 1.73
C TRP A 65 11.61 16.20 1.40
N ASP A 66 12.01 15.17 0.66
CA ASP A 66 13.39 15.02 0.18
C ASP A 66 13.75 16.10 -0.87
N ILE A 67 12.80 16.51 -1.71
CA ILE A 67 12.97 17.60 -2.69
C ILE A 67 12.93 18.99 -2.00
N HIS A 68 12.06 19.15 -0.99
CA HIS A 68 11.75 20.40 -0.29
C HIS A 68 11.95 20.28 1.23
N PRO A 69 13.21 20.14 1.71
CA PRO A 69 13.50 19.89 3.12
C PRO A 69 13.04 21.02 4.07
N GLU A 70 12.84 22.24 3.56
CA GLU A 70 12.29 23.37 4.30
C GLU A 70 10.83 23.20 4.72
N THR A 71 10.10 22.31 4.03
CA THR A 71 8.69 21.98 4.32
C THR A 71 8.55 20.65 5.05
N ALA A 72 9.68 19.97 5.32
CA ALA A 72 9.68 18.65 5.91
C ALA A 72 9.12 18.68 7.34
N GLY A 73 8.23 17.72 7.63
CA GLY A 73 7.77 17.41 8.97
C GLY A 73 8.77 16.50 9.68
N ASP A 74 8.29 15.35 10.16
CA ASP A 74 9.12 14.30 10.74
C ASP A 74 9.05 13.01 9.88
N PRO A 75 10.01 12.80 8.96
CA PRO A 75 10.07 11.62 8.10
C PRO A 75 10.18 10.31 8.88
N ILE A 76 10.85 10.33 10.05
CA ILE A 76 11.08 9.13 10.86
C ILE A 76 9.78 8.74 11.54
N ALA A 77 9.11 9.70 12.19
CA ALA A 77 7.83 9.44 12.84
C ALA A 77 6.76 8.94 11.87
N LEU A 78 6.67 9.56 10.68
CA LEU A 78 5.74 9.13 9.62
C LEU A 78 6.02 7.68 9.19
N THR A 79 7.29 7.35 8.93
CA THR A 79 7.69 6.00 8.51
C THR A 79 7.36 4.97 9.58
N ASP A 80 7.57 5.28 10.86
CA ASP A 80 7.25 4.39 11.97
C ASP A 80 5.74 4.20 12.17
N GLU A 81 4.94 5.25 12.00
CA GLU A 81 3.48 5.16 12.04
C GLU A 81 2.95 4.23 10.94
N ILE A 82 3.44 4.41 9.71
CA ILE A 82 3.04 3.56 8.58
C ILE A 82 3.43 2.12 8.86
N ARG A 83 4.67 1.85 9.30
CA ARG A 83 5.09 0.48 9.65
C ARG A 83 4.20 -0.18 10.69
N LYS A 84 3.81 0.55 11.74
CA LYS A 84 2.87 0.04 12.75
C LYS A 84 1.53 -0.31 12.11
N LYS A 85 1.02 0.56 11.24
CA LYS A 85 -0.24 0.30 10.54
C LYS A 85 -0.14 -0.92 9.62
N LEU A 86 0.97 -1.10 8.91
CA LEU A 86 1.22 -2.24 8.04
C LEU A 86 1.38 -3.57 8.80
N ALA A 87 1.73 -3.53 10.09
CA ALA A 87 1.79 -4.72 10.92
C ALA A 87 0.41 -5.23 11.39
N GLU A 88 -0.64 -4.42 11.26
CA GLU A 88 -2.03 -4.86 11.50
C GLU A 88 -2.51 -5.76 10.36
N PRO A 89 -3.39 -6.75 10.61
CA PRO A 89 -3.95 -7.57 9.54
C PRO A 89 -4.85 -6.77 8.58
N VAL A 90 -4.99 -7.26 7.33
CA VAL A 90 -5.90 -6.73 6.29
C VAL A 90 -7.30 -7.30 6.40
#